data_AF-A0A162MNM5-F1
#
_entry.id   AF-A0A162MNM5-F1
#
_cell.length_a   1.000
_cell.length_b   1.000
_cell.length_c   1.000
_cell.angle_alpha   90.00
_cell.angle_beta   90.00
_cell.angle_gamma   90.00
#
_symmetry.space_group_name_H-M   'P 1'
#
loop_
_entity.id
_entity.type
_entity.pdbx_description
1 polymer ?
#
loop_
_entity_poly.entity_id
_entity_poly.type
_entity_poly.pdbx_seq_one_letter_code
_entity_poly.pdbx_strand_id
1 'polypeptide(L)'
;MNFDYIKPNTLTDALECLEKENAAILAGGTDVVVNLKSGKINPSFLIDIKGLKELKGVEKVDGGIFIGALTTIDEIKNSPLLSRYRALVEGAGVLGCHEIRCRATIGGNICNGSPSADTVPGLLVHNAKVEIISKHGSRIIPLENFLIDAGKVDLRKGELLKGVFLPDLEENSFSRYYRVSRVKAWICHQ
;
A
#
# COMPACT_ATOMS: atom_id res chain seq x y z
N MET A 1 2.29 22.17 14.30
CA MET A 1 3.05 21.04 13.74
C MET A 1 4.24 21.62 13.02
N ASN A 2 5.46 21.29 13.44
CA ASN A 2 6.68 21.67 12.74
C ASN A 2 7.40 20.37 12.37
N PHE A 3 7.66 20.17 11.08
CA PHE A 3 8.39 19.03 10.55
C PHE A 3 9.17 19.49 9.32
N ASP A 4 10.30 18.86 9.07
CA ASP A 4 11.06 19.07 7.84
C ASP A 4 10.46 18.20 6.74
N TYR A 5 10.08 18.83 5.64
CA TYR A 5 9.58 18.14 4.47
C TYR A 5 10.74 17.77 3.55
N ILE A 6 10.89 16.49 3.25
CA ILE A 6 11.95 15.97 2.39
C ILE A 6 11.32 15.25 1.20
N LYS A 7 11.76 15.57 -0.01
CA LYS A 7 11.32 14.90 -1.23
C LYS A 7 12.52 14.29 -1.96
N PRO A 8 12.89 13.04 -1.68
CA PRO A 8 13.99 12.36 -2.36
C PRO A 8 13.70 12.19 -3.86
N ASN A 9 14.76 12.27 -4.67
CA ASN A 9 14.67 12.08 -6.13
C ASN A 9 14.93 10.62 -6.54
N THR A 10 15.63 9.86 -5.69
CA THR A 10 15.94 8.46 -5.93
C THR A 10 15.47 7.58 -4.77
N LEU A 11 15.34 6.29 -5.05
CA LEU A 11 15.01 5.31 -4.02
C LEU A 11 16.09 5.26 -2.93
N THR A 12 17.36 5.34 -3.30
CA THR A 12 18.48 5.36 -2.36
C THR A 12 18.41 6.54 -1.40
N ASP A 13 18.17 7.75 -1.92
CA ASP A 13 18.02 8.95 -1.07
C ASP A 13 16.85 8.80 -0.09
N ALA A 14 15.77 8.15 -0.53
CA ALA A 14 14.61 7.91 0.32
C ALA A 14 14.96 6.96 1.48
N LEU A 15 15.69 5.88 1.21
CA LEU A 15 16.15 4.93 2.23
C LEU A 15 17.12 5.59 3.21
N GLU A 16 18.02 6.46 2.75
CA GLU A 16 18.89 7.25 3.64
C GLU A 16 18.09 8.19 4.55
N CYS A 17 17.05 8.83 4.01
CA CYS A 17 16.18 9.69 4.80
C CYS A 17 15.38 8.92 5.86
N LEU A 18 15.01 7.67 5.59
CA LEU A 18 14.26 6.82 6.52
C LEU A 18 15.07 6.34 7.72
N GLU A 19 16.39 6.53 7.71
CA GLU A 19 17.26 6.29 8.87
C GLU A 19 17.14 7.37 9.94
N LYS A 20 16.65 8.56 9.57
CA LYS A 20 16.43 9.66 10.50
C LYS A 20 15.42 9.24 11.58
N GLU A 21 15.69 9.65 12.81
CA GLU A 21 14.75 9.40 13.91
C GLU A 21 13.41 10.10 13.67
N ASN A 22 12.32 9.44 14.06
CA ASN A 22 10.97 10.00 14.00
C ASN A 22 10.55 10.49 12.59
N ALA A 23 10.89 9.72 11.56
CA ALA A 23 10.47 9.97 10.19
C ALA A 23 9.11 9.32 9.88
N ALA A 24 8.28 10.02 9.10
CA ALA A 24 7.03 9.49 8.55
C ALA A 24 7.04 9.57 7.02
N ILE A 25 6.46 8.56 6.37
CA ILE A 25 6.34 8.50 4.92
C ILE A 25 5.05 9.19 4.46
N LEU A 26 5.17 10.06 3.45
CA LEU A 26 4.06 10.60 2.68
C LEU A 26 4.00 9.92 1.31
N ALA A 27 3.10 8.95 1.19
CA ALA A 27 2.68 8.36 -0.07
C ALA A 27 1.39 9.06 -0.57
N GLY A 28 0.27 8.35 -0.59
CA GLY A 28 -1.04 8.88 -0.97
C GLY A 28 -1.58 9.98 -0.06
N GLY A 29 -1.19 10.00 1.22
CA GLY A 29 -1.57 11.05 2.17
C GLY A 29 -2.99 10.95 2.73
N THR A 30 -3.72 9.87 2.48
CA THR A 30 -5.11 9.70 2.94
C THR A 30 -5.20 9.43 4.44
N ASP A 31 -4.20 8.74 5.00
CA ASP A 31 -4.14 8.39 6.42
C ASP A 31 -3.13 9.28 7.17
N VAL A 32 -1.90 9.39 6.67
CA VAL A 32 -0.81 10.14 7.34
C VAL A 32 -1.17 11.61 7.56
N VAL A 33 -1.81 12.28 6.60
CA VAL A 33 -2.21 13.70 6.76
C VAL A 33 -3.32 13.85 7.80
N VAL A 34 -4.24 12.89 7.89
CA VAL A 34 -5.29 12.88 8.92
C VAL A 34 -4.69 12.62 10.30
N ASN A 35 -3.72 11.70 10.40
CA ASN A 35 -3.00 11.41 11.63
C ASN A 35 -2.17 12.61 12.11
N LEU A 36 -1.53 13.35 11.20
CA LEU A 36 -0.85 14.61 11.50
C LEU A 36 -1.85 15.64 12.05
N LYS A 37 -2.94 15.90 11.33
CA LYS A 37 -3.96 16.89 11.72
C LYS A 37 -4.61 16.60 13.07
N SER A 38 -4.82 15.32 13.39
CA SER A 38 -5.38 14.88 14.67
C SER A 38 -4.34 14.77 15.79
N GLY A 39 -3.06 15.03 15.53
CA GLY A 39 -1.98 14.93 16.51
C GLY A 39 -1.62 13.49 16.91
N LYS A 40 -2.15 12.47 16.21
CA LYS A 40 -1.82 11.06 16.45
C LYS A 40 -0.35 10.75 16.16
N ILE A 41 0.25 11.47 15.23
CA ILE A 41 1.68 11.40 14.93
C ILE A 41 2.26 12.83 14.91
N ASN A 42 3.51 12.97 15.31
CA ASN A 42 4.24 14.23 15.29
C ASN A 42 5.69 13.97 14.82
N PRO A 43 5.88 13.61 13.53
CA PRO A 43 7.19 13.29 13.00
C PRO A 43 8.07 14.53 12.95
N SER A 44 9.37 14.33 13.07
CA SER A 44 10.36 15.38 12.83
C SER A 44 10.61 15.57 11.33
N PHE A 45 10.45 14.49 10.54
CA PHE A 45 10.65 14.48 9.10
C PHE A 45 9.45 13.85 8.39
N LEU A 46 8.94 14.53 7.36
CA LEU A 46 7.92 13.99 6.46
C LEU A 46 8.54 13.74 5.09
N ILE A 47 8.71 12.47 4.73
CA ILE A 47 9.41 12.03 3.53
C ILE A 47 8.40 11.72 2.44
N ASP A 48 8.31 12.58 1.43
CA ASP A 48 7.43 12.43 0.29
C ASP A 48 8.05 11.56 -0.81
N ILE A 49 7.51 10.35 -0.94
CA ILE A 49 8.01 9.36 -1.89
C ILE A 49 7.23 9.36 -3.21
N LYS A 50 6.22 10.22 -3.42
CA LYS A 50 5.36 10.21 -4.62
C LYS A 50 6.13 10.38 -5.93
N GLY A 51 7.35 10.92 -5.88
CA GLY A 51 8.23 11.10 -7.04
C GLY A 51 8.90 9.82 -7.53
N LEU A 52 9.00 8.79 -6.68
CA LEU A 52 9.74 7.56 -6.98
C LEU A 52 8.94 6.69 -7.96
N LYS A 53 9.46 6.53 -9.18
CA LYS A 53 8.75 5.84 -10.28
C LYS A 53 8.82 4.31 -10.12
N GLU A 54 9.89 3.84 -9.52
CA GLU A 54 10.21 2.44 -9.23
C GLU A 54 9.21 1.80 -8.26
N LEU A 55 8.43 2.62 -7.55
CA LEU A 55 7.39 2.18 -6.64
C LEU A 55 5.99 2.21 -7.28
N LYS A 56 5.86 2.53 -8.57
CA LYS A 56 4.56 2.71 -9.23
C LYS A 56 4.29 1.62 -10.25
N GLY A 57 3.01 1.35 -10.43
CA GLY A 57 2.51 0.56 -11.53
C GLY A 57 2.31 -0.91 -11.20
N VAL A 58 1.69 -1.58 -12.16
CA VAL A 58 1.41 -3.01 -12.15
C VAL A 58 2.16 -3.61 -13.32
N GLU A 59 3.00 -4.60 -13.07
CA GLU A 59 3.80 -5.24 -14.09
C GLU A 59 3.70 -6.76 -13.99
N LYS A 60 3.71 -7.43 -15.14
CA LYS A 60 3.85 -8.88 -15.19
C LYS A 60 5.33 -9.23 -15.01
N VAL A 61 5.60 -10.14 -14.08
CA VAL A 61 6.94 -10.64 -13.78
C VAL A 61 6.94 -12.16 -13.89
N ASP A 62 8.09 -12.79 -13.70
CA ASP A 62 8.16 -14.25 -13.65
C ASP A 62 7.33 -14.79 -12.48
N GLY A 63 6.49 -15.79 -12.79
CA GLY A 63 5.60 -16.44 -11.83
C GLY A 63 4.47 -15.59 -11.25
N GLY A 64 4.16 -14.40 -11.80
CA GLY A 64 3.03 -13.61 -11.35
C GLY A 64 3.02 -12.13 -11.74
N ILE A 65 2.52 -11.30 -10.83
CA ILE A 65 2.37 -9.85 -11.00
C ILE A 65 3.01 -9.12 -9.82
N PHE A 66 3.78 -8.08 -10.13
CA PHE A 66 4.28 -7.16 -9.13
C PHE A 66 3.48 -5.85 -9.17
N ILE A 67 3.11 -5.36 -7.99
CA ILE A 67 2.40 -4.09 -7.81
C ILE A 67 3.27 -3.19 -6.94
N GLY A 68 3.75 -2.09 -7.51
CA GLY A 68 4.54 -1.11 -6.77
C GLY A 68 3.74 -0.47 -5.63
N ALA A 69 4.39 -0.17 -4.51
CA ALA A 69 3.75 0.34 -3.29
C ALA A 69 3.00 1.67 -3.47
N LEU A 70 3.37 2.48 -4.46
CA LEU A 70 2.72 3.74 -4.84
C LEU A 70 1.64 3.60 -5.91
N THR A 71 1.34 2.38 -6.36
CA THR A 71 0.18 2.13 -7.20
C THR A 71 -1.07 2.50 -6.43
N THR A 72 -1.89 3.35 -7.03
CA THR A 72 -3.12 3.84 -6.42
C THR A 72 -4.19 2.74 -6.41
N ILE A 73 -5.14 2.86 -5.49
CA ILE A 73 -6.26 1.93 -5.42
C ILE A 73 -7.12 2.02 -6.68
N ASP A 74 -7.23 3.20 -7.29
CA ASP A 74 -7.97 3.38 -8.54
C ASP A 74 -7.26 2.69 -9.74
N GLU A 75 -5.92 2.78 -9.82
CA GLU A 75 -5.15 2.03 -10.82
C GLU A 75 -5.30 0.51 -10.65
N ILE A 76 -5.30 0.01 -9.41
CA ILE A 76 -5.52 -1.42 -9.13
C ILE A 76 -6.90 -1.86 -9.57
N LYS A 77 -7.94 -1.10 -9.21
CA LYS A 77 -9.34 -1.38 -9.58
C LYS A 77 -9.49 -1.48 -11.10
N ASN A 78 -8.80 -0.63 -11.85
CA ASN A 78 -8.96 -0.52 -13.30
C ASN A 78 -7.89 -1.28 -14.11
N SER A 79 -6.97 -2.01 -13.47
CA SER A 79 -5.86 -2.69 -14.15
C SER A 79 -6.32 -3.96 -14.88
N PRO A 80 -6.12 -4.05 -16.21
CA PRO A 80 -6.42 -5.27 -16.96
C PRO A 80 -5.59 -6.48 -16.51
N LEU A 81 -4.36 -6.24 -16.06
CA LEU A 81 -3.46 -7.29 -15.55
C LEU A 81 -4.02 -7.94 -14.29
N LEU A 82 -4.79 -7.20 -13.49
CA LEU A 82 -5.38 -7.70 -12.24
C LEU A 82 -6.79 -8.28 -12.41
N SER A 83 -7.31 -8.37 -13.64
CA SER A 83 -8.68 -8.83 -13.92
C SER A 83 -9.00 -10.22 -13.36
N ARG A 84 -8.02 -11.13 -13.28
CA ARG A 84 -8.18 -12.46 -12.66
C ARG A 84 -8.09 -12.44 -11.13
N TYR A 85 -7.48 -11.43 -10.53
CA TYR A 85 -7.36 -11.24 -9.08
C TYR A 85 -8.58 -10.51 -8.52
N ARG A 86 -9.76 -11.06 -8.80
CA ARG A 86 -11.04 -10.36 -8.69
C ARG A 86 -11.37 -9.92 -7.27
N ALA A 87 -11.03 -10.70 -6.24
CA ALA A 87 -11.20 -10.29 -4.85
C ALA A 87 -10.43 -9.00 -4.51
N LEU A 88 -9.19 -8.86 -5.03
CA LEU A 88 -8.41 -7.62 -4.86
C LEU A 88 -9.07 -6.44 -5.58
N VAL A 89 -9.47 -6.65 -6.84
CA VAL A 89 -10.11 -5.59 -7.66
C VAL A 89 -11.45 -5.14 -7.05
N GLU A 90 -12.27 -6.07 -6.58
CA GLU A 90 -13.55 -5.78 -5.93
C GLU A 90 -13.34 -5.07 -4.58
N GLY A 91 -12.35 -5.50 -3.77
CA GLY A 91 -11.96 -4.82 -2.54
C GLY A 91 -11.47 -3.39 -2.78
N ALA A 92 -10.61 -3.21 -3.78
CA ALA A 92 -10.16 -1.90 -4.23
C ALA A 92 -11.33 -1.02 -4.69
N GLY A 93 -12.30 -1.59 -5.40
CA GLY A 93 -13.47 -0.88 -5.91
C GLY A 93 -14.40 -0.32 -4.84
N VAL A 94 -14.45 -0.94 -3.67
CA VAL A 94 -15.31 -0.48 -2.57
C VAL A 94 -14.60 0.42 -1.56
N LEU A 95 -13.27 0.49 -1.60
CA LEU A 95 -12.47 1.32 -0.70
C LEU A 95 -12.79 2.80 -0.90
N GLY A 96 -13.28 3.45 0.14
CA GLY A 96 -13.58 4.89 0.15
C GLY A 96 -14.44 5.38 -1.02
N CYS A 97 -14.35 6.68 -1.30
CA CYS A 97 -14.84 7.30 -2.53
C CYS A 97 -13.75 7.33 -3.61
N HIS A 98 -14.10 7.75 -4.83
CA HIS A 98 -13.15 7.79 -5.94
C HIS A 98 -11.95 8.72 -5.65
N GLU A 99 -12.18 9.87 -5.04
CA GLU A 99 -11.13 10.85 -4.67
C GLU A 99 -10.12 10.25 -3.69
N ILE A 100 -10.59 9.41 -2.76
CA ILE A 100 -9.71 8.66 -1.87
C ILE A 100 -8.93 7.62 -2.67
N ARG A 101 -9.56 6.85 -3.58
CA ARG A 101 -8.87 5.82 -4.37
C ARG A 101 -7.82 6.37 -5.33
N CYS A 102 -8.04 7.56 -5.89
CA CYS A 102 -7.07 8.23 -6.76
C CYS A 102 -5.80 8.68 -6.03
N ARG A 103 -5.84 8.70 -4.69
CA ARG A 103 -4.70 9.10 -3.86
C ARG A 103 -4.16 7.96 -3.02
N ALA A 104 -5.02 7.17 -2.40
CA ALA A 104 -4.64 6.03 -1.59
C ALA A 104 -3.80 5.07 -2.44
N THR A 105 -2.72 4.58 -1.84
CA THR A 105 -1.78 3.67 -2.49
C THR A 105 -1.84 2.32 -1.81
N ILE A 106 -1.59 1.24 -2.54
CA ILE A 106 -1.61 -0.12 -1.98
C ILE A 106 -0.62 -0.29 -0.83
N GLY A 107 0.59 0.28 -0.94
CA GLY A 107 1.59 0.19 0.12
C GLY A 107 1.17 0.95 1.37
N GLY A 108 0.61 2.15 1.21
CA GLY A 108 -0.01 2.88 2.32
C GLY A 108 -1.16 2.11 2.97
N ASN A 109 -2.01 1.43 2.19
CA ASN A 109 -3.12 0.64 2.72
C ASN A 109 -2.63 -0.57 3.54
N ILE A 110 -1.62 -1.28 3.04
CA ILE A 110 -0.97 -2.41 3.71
C ILE A 110 -0.24 -1.95 4.98
N CYS A 111 0.64 -0.95 4.88
CA CYS A 111 1.46 -0.47 6.01
C CYS A 111 0.65 0.24 7.11
N ASN A 112 -0.56 0.72 6.81
CA ASN A 112 -1.48 1.22 7.84
C ASN A 112 -1.92 0.10 8.80
N GLY A 113 -1.86 -1.18 8.38
CA GLY A 113 -2.13 -2.34 9.24
C GLY A 113 -3.56 -2.40 9.77
N SER A 114 -4.52 -1.70 9.15
CA SER A 114 -5.90 -1.70 9.63
C SER A 114 -6.56 -3.06 9.39
N PRO A 115 -7.19 -3.68 10.40
CA PRO A 115 -7.94 -4.92 10.23
C PRO A 115 -9.11 -4.81 9.24
N SER A 116 -9.59 -3.58 8.99
CA SER A 116 -10.70 -3.30 8.08
C SER A 116 -10.25 -2.81 6.71
N ALA A 117 -9.00 -3.01 6.32
CA ALA A 117 -8.49 -2.60 5.02
C ALA A 117 -9.10 -3.45 3.89
N ASP A 118 -9.88 -2.83 3.00
CA ASP A 118 -10.67 -3.55 1.99
C ASP A 118 -9.82 -4.33 0.97
N THR A 119 -8.56 -3.93 0.71
CA THR A 119 -7.70 -4.62 -0.27
C THR A 119 -6.92 -5.80 0.33
N VAL A 120 -6.67 -5.78 1.64
CA VAL A 120 -5.81 -6.77 2.31
C VAL A 120 -6.38 -8.19 2.22
N PRO A 121 -7.68 -8.46 2.43
CA PRO A 121 -8.24 -9.79 2.24
C PRO A 121 -8.03 -10.34 0.82
N GLY A 122 -8.17 -9.48 -0.20
CA GLY A 122 -7.92 -9.86 -1.60
C GLY A 122 -6.46 -10.26 -1.84
N LEU A 123 -5.51 -9.60 -1.18
CA LEU A 123 -4.10 -9.99 -1.25
C LEU A 123 -3.84 -11.32 -0.50
N LEU A 124 -4.41 -11.50 0.68
CA LEU A 124 -4.21 -12.69 1.52
C LEU A 124 -4.72 -13.96 0.84
N VAL A 125 -5.93 -13.95 0.27
CA VAL A 125 -6.47 -15.13 -0.44
C VAL A 125 -5.66 -15.51 -1.68
N HIS A 126 -4.87 -14.57 -2.20
CA HIS A 126 -3.97 -14.80 -3.33
C HIS A 126 -2.53 -15.08 -2.90
N ASN A 127 -2.27 -15.38 -1.61
CA ASN A 127 -0.94 -15.71 -1.08
C ASN A 127 0.11 -14.64 -1.44
N ALA A 128 -0.29 -13.37 -1.36
CA ALA A 128 0.57 -12.25 -1.70
C ALA A 128 1.81 -12.21 -0.81
N LYS A 129 2.93 -11.77 -1.39
CA LYS A 129 4.19 -11.53 -0.66
C LYS A 129 4.55 -10.06 -0.76
N VAL A 130 5.08 -9.48 0.31
CA VAL A 130 5.56 -8.10 0.31
C VAL A 130 7.06 -8.07 0.13
N GLU A 131 7.54 -7.17 -0.73
CA GLU A 131 8.96 -6.87 -0.88
C GLU A 131 9.30 -5.62 -0.08
N ILE A 132 10.17 -5.77 0.91
CA ILE A 132 10.64 -4.71 1.80
C ILE A 132 12.10 -4.43 1.47
N ILE A 133 12.45 -3.16 1.40
CA ILE A 133 13.80 -2.70 1.06
C ILE A 133 14.30 -1.75 2.13
N SER A 134 15.62 -1.74 2.32
CA SER A 134 16.35 -0.84 3.20
C SER A 134 17.71 -0.54 2.59
N LYS A 135 18.46 0.39 3.17
CA LYS A 135 19.87 0.63 2.76
C LYS A 135 20.77 -0.61 2.91
N HIS A 136 20.35 -1.58 3.74
CA HIS A 136 21.12 -2.78 4.07
C HIS A 136 20.73 -4.01 3.22
N GLY A 137 19.75 -3.88 2.33
CA GLY A 137 19.28 -4.97 1.48
C GLY A 137 17.76 -5.05 1.42
N SER A 138 17.27 -6.16 0.88
CA SER A 138 15.86 -6.44 0.70
C SER A 138 15.46 -7.75 1.36
N ARG A 139 14.17 -7.88 1.69
CA ARG A 139 13.55 -9.12 2.14
C ARG A 139 12.16 -9.27 1.57
N ILE A 140 11.78 -10.50 1.30
CA ILE A 140 10.44 -10.87 0.85
C ILE A 140 9.81 -11.72 1.93
N ILE A 141 8.62 -11.35 2.38
CA ILE A 141 7.87 -12.11 3.38
C ILE A 141 6.41 -12.29 2.95
N PRO A 142 5.76 -13.41 3.32
CA PRO A 142 4.32 -13.55 3.12
C PRO A 142 3.55 -12.41 3.78
N LEU A 143 2.50 -11.92 3.12
CA LEU A 143 1.71 -10.80 3.63
C LEU A 143 1.08 -11.13 4.99
N GLU A 144 0.63 -12.37 5.21
CA GLU A 144 0.07 -12.80 6.49
C GLU A 144 1.07 -12.66 7.65
N ASN A 145 2.37 -12.82 7.38
CA ASN A 145 3.42 -12.67 8.38
C ASN A 145 3.84 -11.20 8.57
N PHE A 146 3.58 -10.35 7.57
CA PHE A 146 3.83 -8.91 7.67
C PHE A 146 2.80 -8.20 8.58
N LEU A 147 1.56 -8.71 8.63
CA LEU A 147 0.47 -8.16 9.43
C LEU A 147 0.53 -8.73 10.86
N ILE A 148 1.09 -7.97 11.80
CA ILE A 148 1.32 -8.45 13.17
C ILE A 148 0.09 -8.29 14.05
N ASP A 149 -0.51 -7.10 14.05
CA ASP A 149 -1.67 -6.75 14.88
C ASP A 149 -2.39 -5.52 14.29
N ALA A 150 -3.53 -5.14 14.86
CA ALA A 150 -4.28 -3.96 14.46
C ALA A 150 -3.40 -2.69 14.51
N GLY A 151 -3.13 -2.12 13.34
CA GLY A 151 -2.28 -0.93 13.17
C GLY A 151 -0.78 -1.22 13.30
N LYS A 152 -0.36 -2.49 13.32
CA LYS A 152 1.05 -2.89 13.50
C LYS A 152 1.47 -3.90 12.44
N VAL A 153 2.57 -3.59 11.77
CA VAL A 153 3.17 -4.43 10.71
C VAL A 153 4.66 -4.68 10.98
N ASP A 154 5.24 -5.71 10.37
CA ASP A 154 6.68 -5.99 10.41
C ASP A 154 7.47 -5.08 9.47
N LEU A 155 7.36 -3.77 9.69
CA LEU A 155 8.17 -2.75 9.02
C LEU A 155 9.10 -2.09 10.04
N ARG A 156 10.40 -2.29 9.86
CA ARG A 156 11.44 -1.84 10.80
C ARG A 156 11.91 -0.43 10.42
N LYS A 157 12.63 0.20 11.34
CA LYS A 157 13.25 1.50 11.07
C LYS A 157 14.18 1.42 9.86
N GLY A 158 14.12 2.41 8.97
CA GLY A 158 14.89 2.43 7.72
C GLY A 158 14.33 1.55 6.60
N GLU A 159 13.27 0.77 6.87
CA GLU A 159 12.61 -0.06 5.86
C GLU A 159 11.50 0.69 5.13
N LEU A 160 11.33 0.34 3.86
CA LEU A 160 10.28 0.80 2.98
C LEU A 160 9.64 -0.39 2.30
N LEU A 161 8.30 -0.43 2.25
CA LEU A 161 7.59 -1.38 1.41
C LEU A 161 7.77 -0.96 -0.06
N LYS A 162 8.45 -1.79 -0.86
CA LYS A 162 8.66 -1.54 -2.28
C LYS A 162 7.42 -1.87 -3.11
N GLY A 163 6.76 -2.98 -2.77
CA GLY A 163 5.56 -3.44 -3.46
C GLY A 163 5.06 -4.78 -2.96
N VAL A 164 4.05 -5.29 -3.63
CA VAL A 164 3.46 -6.60 -3.36
C VAL A 164 3.52 -7.47 -4.61
N PHE A 165 3.93 -8.71 -4.43
CA PHE A 165 3.94 -9.75 -5.44
C PHE A 165 2.71 -10.64 -5.27
N LEU A 166 2.01 -10.88 -6.38
CA LEU A 166 0.90 -11.82 -6.50
C LEU A 166 1.34 -12.99 -7.38
N PRO A 167 1.32 -14.23 -6.87
CA PRO A 167 1.67 -15.40 -7.67
C PRO A 167 0.64 -15.67 -8.77
N ASP A 168 1.08 -16.27 -9.87
CA ASP A 168 0.21 -16.75 -10.93
C ASP A 168 -0.89 -17.65 -10.38
N LEU A 169 -2.09 -17.44 -10.90
CA LEU A 169 -3.26 -18.21 -10.52
C LEU A 169 -3.40 -19.44 -11.40
N GLU A 170 -3.70 -20.57 -10.78
CA GLU A 170 -4.06 -21.82 -11.45
C GLU A 170 -5.17 -21.59 -12.50
N GLU A 171 -5.18 -22.44 -13.52
CA GLU A 171 -6.29 -22.44 -14.48
C GLU A 171 -7.61 -22.72 -13.76
N ASN A 172 -8.68 -22.04 -14.18
CA ASN A 172 -10.04 -22.15 -13.61
C ASN A 172 -10.20 -21.69 -12.14
N SER A 173 -9.25 -20.93 -11.59
CA SER A 173 -9.43 -20.26 -10.30
C SER A 173 -10.40 -19.08 -10.36
N PHE A 174 -11.17 -18.82 -9.30
CA PHE A 174 -12.00 -17.62 -9.15
C PHE A 174 -11.93 -17.08 -7.72
N SER A 175 -11.95 -15.76 -7.56
CA SER A 175 -12.00 -15.09 -6.26
C SER A 175 -13.07 -14.00 -6.25
N ARG A 176 -13.61 -13.69 -5.07
CA ARG A 176 -14.64 -12.66 -4.87
C ARG A 176 -14.46 -11.97 -3.54
N TYR A 177 -14.80 -10.69 -3.50
CA TYR A 177 -14.84 -9.90 -2.28
C TYR A 177 -16.25 -9.35 -2.04
N TYR A 178 -16.70 -9.45 -0.79
CA TYR A 178 -17.98 -8.88 -0.36
C TYR A 178 -17.80 -8.11 0.91
N ARG A 179 -18.19 -6.83 0.91
CA ARG A 179 -18.16 -5.99 2.10
C ARG A 179 -19.54 -5.90 2.72
N VAL A 180 -19.62 -6.27 3.99
CA VAL A 180 -20.79 -6.01 4.83
C VAL A 180 -20.57 -4.68 5.54
N SER A 181 -21.42 -3.68 5.27
CA SER A 181 -21.31 -2.36 5.89
C SER A 181 -22.69 -1.76 6.18
N ARG A 182 -22.77 -0.93 7.24
CA ARG A 182 -24.02 -0.23 7.63
C ARG A 182 -24.48 0.78 6.58
N VAL A 183 -23.54 1.34 5.83
CA VAL A 183 -23.77 2.26 4.70
C VAL A 183 -22.93 1.80 3.52
N LYS A 184 -23.39 2.01 2.29
CA LYS A 184 -22.49 1.91 1.12
C LYS A 184 -21.41 2.98 1.30
N ALA A 185 -20.12 2.63 1.15
CA ALA A 185 -19.06 3.64 1.24
C ALA A 185 -19.37 4.77 0.27
N TRP A 186 -19.18 5.99 0.76
CA TRP A 186 -19.40 7.28 0.12
C TRP A 186 -19.37 7.19 -1.41
N ILE A 187 -20.54 6.94 -2.02
CA ILE A 187 -20.74 7.00 -3.46
C ILE A 187 -20.78 8.49 -3.78
N CYS A 188 -19.62 9.10 -3.98
CA CYS A 188 -19.54 10.41 -4.62
C CYS A 188 -19.83 10.17 -6.11
N HIS A 189 -21.12 10.13 -6.44
CA HIS A 189 -21.77 10.04 -7.75
C HIS A 189 -21.42 8.85 -8.67
N GLN A 190 -22.49 8.18 -9.13
CA GLN A 190 -22.51 7.30 -10.32
C GLN A 190 -22.31 8.11 -11.58
#